data_AF-A0A4D6LQT3-F1
#
_entry.id   AF-A0A4D6LQT3-F1
#
_cell.length_a   1.000
_cell.length_b   1.000
_cell.length_c   1.000
_cell.angle_alpha   90.00
_cell.angle_beta   90.00
_cell.angle_gamma   90.00
#
_symmetry.space_group_name_H-M   'P 1'
#
loop_
_entity.id
_entity.type
_entity.pdbx_description
1 polymer ?
#
loop_
_entity_poly.entity_id
_entity_poly.type
_entity_poly.pdbx_seq_one_letter_code
_entity_poly.pdbx_strand_id
1 'polypeptide(L)'
;MNIALAMDKFPEKVSLGVFLAAFAPDTHHKPSYVLEELTKRDPANGWMDCEISNSGSKTTFLFGPQFLSTTLYQFCSTEDLELAKTLIRKGSLFAEELSEAKNFSQEGYGSVSRAYIVFSEDLIIPKEYQQWMIQNAGIHAVWEINGADHMAMLGKTKDLCSTLLEIAHN
;
A
#
# COMPACT_ATOMS: atom_id res chain seq x y z
N MET A 1 -0.01 0.42 6.41
CA MET A 1 -0.09 0.09 7.85
C MET A 1 -1.25 0.74 8.60
N ASN A 2 -1.78 1.89 8.15
CA ASN A 2 -2.78 2.66 8.90
C ASN A 2 -4.08 1.88 9.18
N ILE A 3 -4.69 1.28 8.16
CA ILE A 3 -5.95 0.54 8.34
C ILE A 3 -5.73 -0.72 9.18
N ALA A 4 -4.58 -1.40 9.06
CA ALA A 4 -4.22 -2.53 9.90
C ALA A 4 -4.16 -2.16 11.39
N LEU A 5 -3.52 -1.03 11.71
CA LEU A 5 -3.48 -0.50 13.07
C LEU A 5 -4.86 -0.08 13.59
N ALA A 6 -5.70 0.50 12.73
CA ALA A 6 -7.07 0.86 13.10
C ALA A 6 -7.92 -0.39 13.42
N MET A 7 -7.81 -1.43 12.60
CA MET A 7 -8.46 -2.73 12.83
C MET A 7 -7.96 -3.42 14.10
N ASP A 8 -6.67 -3.28 14.43
CA ASP A 8 -6.12 -3.86 15.66
C ASP A 8 -6.60 -3.14 16.93
N LYS A 9 -6.77 -1.83 16.87
CA LYS A 9 -7.20 -1.01 18.02
C LYS A 9 -8.71 -0.95 18.21
N PHE A 10 -9.47 -1.01 17.13
CA PHE A 10 -10.92 -0.83 17.13
C PHE A 10 -11.61 -1.87 16.23
N PRO A 11 -11.35 -3.18 16.44
CA PRO A 11 -11.90 -4.22 15.58
C PRO A 11 -13.43 -4.18 15.52
N GLU A 12 -14.09 -3.78 16.60
CA GLU A 12 -15.55 -3.68 16.71
C GLU A 12 -16.17 -2.55 15.87
N LYS A 13 -15.36 -1.62 15.36
CA LYS A 13 -15.81 -0.47 14.55
C LYS A 13 -15.53 -0.63 13.07
N VAL A 14 -14.87 -1.71 12.67
CA VAL A 14 -14.49 -1.96 11.28
C VAL A 14 -15.16 -3.25 10.84
N SER A 15 -16.16 -3.14 9.96
CA SER A 15 -16.80 -4.32 9.37
C SER A 15 -15.87 -5.06 8.41
N LEU A 16 -15.09 -4.30 7.63
CA LEU A 16 -14.20 -4.81 6.60
C LEU A 16 -13.03 -3.84 6.36
N GLY A 17 -11.80 -4.35 6.37
CA GLY A 17 -10.62 -3.61 5.90
C GLY A 17 -10.32 -3.91 4.43
N VAL A 18 -10.27 -2.89 3.59
CA VAL A 18 -9.91 -3.04 2.17
C VAL A 18 -8.51 -2.48 1.92
N PHE A 19 -7.61 -3.32 1.40
CA PHE A 19 -6.26 -2.93 0.97
C PHE A 19 -6.25 -2.72 -0.55
N LEU A 20 -5.88 -1.52 -1.01
CA LEU A 20 -5.83 -1.14 -2.42
C LEU A 20 -4.36 -1.07 -2.86
N ALA A 21 -3.86 -2.09 -3.56
CA ALA A 21 -2.43 -2.22 -3.91
C ALA A 21 -1.51 -1.71 -2.79
N ALA A 22 -1.76 -2.15 -1.56
CA ALA A 22 -1.18 -1.57 -0.35
C ALA A 22 -0.41 -2.63 0.42
N PHE A 23 0.52 -2.19 1.27
CA PHE A 23 1.17 -3.09 2.22
C PHE A 23 0.15 -3.72 3.18
N ALA A 24 -0.04 -5.04 3.05
CA ALA A 24 -0.92 -5.85 3.89
C ALA A 24 -0.08 -6.72 4.84
N PRO A 25 -0.02 -6.39 6.13
CA PRO A 25 0.76 -7.16 7.10
C PRO A 25 0.04 -8.45 7.51
N ASP A 26 0.75 -9.34 8.18
CA ASP A 26 0.17 -10.49 8.89
C ASP A 26 0.18 -10.26 10.42
N THR A 27 -0.23 -11.27 11.18
CA THR A 27 -0.22 -11.29 12.65
C THR A 27 0.96 -12.07 13.25
N HIS A 28 1.75 -12.76 12.44
CA HIS A 28 2.84 -13.64 12.86
C HIS A 28 4.19 -12.92 12.93
N HIS A 29 4.40 -11.92 12.07
CA HIS A 29 5.64 -11.16 11.95
C HIS A 29 5.46 -9.73 12.45
N LYS A 30 6.60 -9.01 12.53
CA LYS A 30 6.61 -7.59 12.82
C LYS A 30 5.89 -6.81 11.71
N PRO A 31 5.21 -5.69 12.03
CA PRO A 31 4.57 -4.84 11.01
C PRO A 31 5.52 -4.36 9.90
N SER A 32 6.83 -4.26 10.16
CA SER A 32 7.86 -3.90 9.17
C SER A 32 8.16 -5.02 8.16
N TYR A 33 7.76 -6.26 8.41
CA TYR A 33 8.17 -7.43 7.63
C TYR A 33 7.89 -7.28 6.13
N VAL A 34 6.71 -6.78 5.76
CA VAL A 34 6.34 -6.54 4.36
C VAL A 34 7.04 -5.33 3.72
N LEU A 35 7.74 -4.50 4.49
CA LEU A 35 8.60 -3.44 3.96
C LEU A 35 10.03 -3.95 3.76
N GLU A 36 10.50 -4.76 4.71
CA GLU A 36 11.79 -5.44 4.64
C GLU A 36 11.85 -6.42 3.45
N GLU A 37 10.80 -7.22 3.26
CA GLU A 37 10.69 -8.15 2.13
C GLU A 37 10.63 -7.44 0.77
N LEU A 38 10.00 -6.28 0.68
CA LEU A 38 10.03 -5.47 -0.54
C LEU A 38 11.46 -5.03 -0.84
N THR A 39 12.16 -4.50 0.17
CA THR A 39 13.54 -3.99 0.03
C THR A 39 14.52 -5.11 -0.38
N LYS A 40 14.31 -6.35 0.07
CA LYS A 40 15.12 -7.50 -0.34
C LYS A 40 14.89 -7.89 -1.80
N ARG A 41 13.66 -7.72 -2.31
CA ARG A 41 13.28 -8.11 -3.68
C ARG A 41 13.62 -7.05 -4.71
N ASP A 42 13.58 -5.78 -4.30
CA ASP A 42 13.90 -4.64 -5.17
C ASP A 42 14.95 -3.72 -4.51
N PRO A 43 16.25 -4.00 -4.70
CA PRO A 43 17.30 -3.22 -4.09
C PRO A 43 17.45 -1.84 -4.75
N ALA A 44 17.15 -0.78 -4.00
CA ALA A 44 17.53 0.66 -4.05
C ALA A 44 17.61 1.43 -5.39
N ASN A 45 17.89 0.79 -6.52
CA ASN A 45 17.97 1.40 -7.85
C ASN A 45 16.58 1.83 -8.38
N GLY A 46 15.49 1.40 -7.75
CA GLY A 46 14.12 1.75 -8.13
C GLY A 46 13.69 3.18 -7.76
N TRP A 47 14.41 3.88 -6.88
CA TRP A 47 13.95 5.16 -6.32
C TRP A 47 14.23 6.40 -7.21
N MET A 48 14.90 6.24 -8.35
CA MET A 48 15.14 7.30 -9.35
C MET A 48 15.56 8.66 -8.74
N ASP A 49 14.74 9.70 -8.93
CA ASP A 49 14.94 11.08 -8.46
C ASP A 49 14.28 11.36 -7.10
N CYS A 50 13.87 10.32 -6.36
CA CYS A 50 13.37 10.48 -5.00
C CYS A 50 14.49 10.94 -4.06
N GLU A 51 14.20 11.96 -3.26
CA GLU A 51 15.10 12.41 -2.21
C GLU A 51 14.94 11.54 -0.98
N ILE A 52 15.98 10.83 -0.56
CA ILE A 52 16.01 10.07 0.70
C ILE A 52 16.87 10.84 1.70
N SER A 53 16.34 11.07 2.90
CA SER A 53 17.02 11.80 3.97
C SER A 53 16.68 11.25 5.34
N ASN A 54 17.57 11.42 6.31
CA ASN A 54 17.33 11.01 7.70
C ASN A 54 16.88 12.21 8.54
N SER A 55 15.79 12.03 9.29
CA SER A 55 15.34 12.98 10.30
C SER A 55 15.46 12.33 11.68
N GLY A 56 16.61 12.49 12.32
CA GLY A 56 16.98 11.72 13.51
C GLY A 56 17.21 10.25 13.13
N SER A 57 16.54 9.34 13.80
CA SER A 57 16.60 7.90 13.50
C SER A 57 15.64 7.45 12.40
N LYS A 58 14.86 8.36 11.81
CA LYS A 58 13.80 8.01 10.85
C LYS A 58 14.24 8.29 9.43
N THR A 59 14.09 7.30 8.56
CA THR A 59 14.24 7.48 7.12
C THR A 59 13.01 8.20 6.57
N THR A 60 13.23 9.27 5.83
CA THR A 60 12.20 10.07 5.16
C THR A 60 12.49 10.15 3.69
N PHE A 61 11.45 10.26 2.87
CA PHE A 61 11.60 10.40 1.43
C PHE A 61 10.60 11.39 0.84
N LEU A 62 10.99 12.02 -0.26
CA LEU A 62 10.12 12.83 -1.12
C LEU A 62 10.18 12.23 -2.52
N PHE A 63 9.02 11.88 -3.07
CA PHE A 63 8.95 11.37 -4.44
C PHE A 63 9.32 12.48 -5.43
N GLY A 64 10.27 12.18 -6.32
CA GLY A 64 10.68 13.09 -7.38
C GLY A 64 9.69 13.08 -8.56
N PRO A 65 9.67 14.14 -9.38
CA PRO A 65 8.76 14.25 -10.52
C PRO A 65 8.93 13.13 -11.55
N GLN A 66 10.14 12.62 -11.78
CA GLN A 66 10.37 11.51 -12.71
C GLN A 66 9.76 10.22 -12.14
N PHE A 67 10.06 9.89 -10.88
CA PHE A 67 9.50 8.73 -10.20
C PHE A 67 7.96 8.76 -10.17
N LEU A 68 7.35 9.92 -9.85
CA LEU A 68 5.91 10.09 -9.90
C LEU A 68 5.37 9.72 -11.29
N SER A 69 5.97 10.25 -12.36
CA SER A 69 5.49 10.07 -13.73
C SER A 69 5.65 8.65 -14.28
N THR A 70 6.72 7.95 -13.92
CA THR A 70 7.06 6.65 -14.52
C THR A 70 6.62 5.46 -13.70
N THR A 71 6.32 5.66 -12.41
CA THR A 71 6.11 4.54 -11.46
C THR A 71 4.76 4.60 -10.75
N LEU A 72 4.23 5.80 -10.47
CA LEU A 72 2.98 5.95 -9.74
C LEU A 72 1.81 6.39 -10.63
N TYR A 73 2.06 7.32 -11.55
CA TYR A 73 1.06 8.01 -12.37
C TYR A 73 1.18 7.64 -13.87
N GLN A 74 1.82 6.54 -14.22
CA GLN A 74 2.12 6.18 -15.61
C GLN A 74 0.88 6.04 -16.50
N PHE A 75 -0.30 5.78 -15.92
CA PHE A 75 -1.57 5.70 -16.63
C PHE A 75 -2.58 6.76 -16.20
N CYS A 76 -2.17 7.73 -15.40
CA CYS A 76 -2.98 8.88 -15.03
C CYS A 76 -2.90 9.99 -16.08
N SER A 77 -3.81 10.97 -15.98
CA SER A 77 -3.77 12.16 -16.83
C SER A 77 -2.57 13.05 -16.50
N THR A 78 -2.19 13.94 -17.43
CA THR A 78 -1.14 14.92 -17.16
C THR A 78 -1.58 15.89 -16.06
N GLU A 79 -2.86 16.23 -16.02
CA GLU A 79 -3.46 17.09 -15.00
C GLU A 79 -3.34 16.49 -13.60
N ASP A 80 -3.59 15.18 -13.45
CA ASP A 80 -3.42 14.46 -12.18
C ASP A 80 -1.95 14.46 -11.73
N LEU A 81 -1.01 14.23 -12.66
CA LEU A 81 0.42 14.26 -12.38
C LEU A 81 0.89 15.67 -11.97
N GLU A 82 0.47 16.71 -12.67
CA GLU A 82 0.82 18.10 -12.32
C GLU A 82 0.21 18.49 -10.97
N LEU A 83 -1.03 18.09 -10.68
CA LEU A 83 -1.63 18.28 -9.37
C LEU A 83 -0.81 17.59 -8.28
N ALA A 84 -0.41 16.34 -8.49
CA ALA A 84 0.41 15.59 -7.54
C ALA A 84 1.74 16.29 -7.23
N LYS A 85 2.44 16.81 -8.26
CA LYS A 85 3.71 17.56 -8.09
C LYS A 85 3.55 18.79 -7.19
N THR A 86 2.38 19.45 -7.19
CA THR A 86 2.13 20.62 -6.32
C THR A 86 1.76 20.26 -4.88
N LEU A 87 1.31 19.03 -4.63
CA LEU A 87 0.76 18.60 -3.34
C LEU A 87 1.65 17.62 -2.58
N ILE A 88 2.57 16.93 -3.27
CA ILE A 88 3.41 15.90 -2.64
C ILE A 88 4.32 16.52 -1.58
N ARG A 89 4.50 15.79 -0.48
CA ARG A 89 5.30 16.21 0.67
C ARG A 89 6.16 15.05 1.14
N LYS A 90 7.21 15.40 1.88
CA LYS A 90 8.11 14.43 2.49
C LYS A 90 7.34 13.53 3.45
N GLY A 91 7.50 12.22 3.30
CA GLY A 91 6.87 11.17 4.10
C GLY A 91 7.88 10.20 4.71
N SER A 92 7.38 9.20 5.42
CA SER A 92 8.16 8.09 5.95
C SER A 92 7.30 6.82 5.95
N LEU A 93 7.93 5.67 5.75
CA LEU A 93 7.31 4.37 5.95
C LEU A 93 7.30 3.97 7.42
N PHE A 94 8.04 4.68 8.28
CA PHE A 94 8.23 4.37 9.70
C PHE A 94 8.75 2.95 9.93
N ALA A 95 9.63 2.47 9.04
CA ALA A 95 10.12 1.10 9.08
C ALA A 95 10.84 0.81 10.41
N GLU A 96 11.56 1.80 10.94
CA GLU A 96 12.28 1.72 12.21
C GLU A 96 11.30 1.51 13.37
N GLU A 97 10.23 2.29 13.49
CA GLU A 97 9.23 2.10 14.54
C GLU A 97 8.41 0.82 14.35
N LEU A 98 8.09 0.46 13.11
CA LEU A 98 7.33 -0.76 12.80
C LEU A 98 8.12 -2.04 13.12
N SER A 99 9.45 -1.99 13.06
CA SER A 99 10.31 -3.14 13.42
C SER A 99 10.32 -3.44 14.91
N GLU A 100 10.20 -2.39 15.74
CA GLU A 100 10.14 -2.49 17.20
C GLU A 100 8.70 -2.61 17.73
N ALA A 101 7.70 -2.38 16.87
CA ALA A 101 6.29 -2.49 17.24
C ALA A 101 5.91 -3.93 17.66
N LYS A 102 4.85 -4.04 18.45
CA LYS A 102 4.20 -5.34 18.68
C LYS A 102 3.57 -5.81 17.38
N ASN A 103 3.53 -7.13 17.20
CA ASN A 103 2.77 -7.73 16.11
C ASN A 103 1.30 -7.35 16.23
N PHE A 104 0.62 -7.29 15.09
CA PHE A 104 -0.82 -7.20 15.09
C PHE A 104 -1.44 -8.45 15.73
N SER A 105 -2.48 -8.25 16.52
CA SER A 105 -3.10 -9.32 17.30
C SER A 105 -4.11 -10.13 16.48
N GLN A 106 -4.36 -11.37 16.90
CA GLN A 106 -5.41 -12.19 16.31
C GLN A 106 -6.80 -11.70 16.73
N GLU A 107 -6.93 -11.21 17.95
CA GLU A 107 -8.17 -10.70 18.52
C GLU A 107 -8.55 -9.31 17.98
N GLY A 108 -7.55 -8.53 17.52
CA GLY A 108 -7.72 -7.25 16.86
C GLY A 108 -7.71 -7.41 15.35
N TYR A 109 -6.58 -7.09 14.71
CA TYR A 109 -6.42 -7.09 13.25
C TYR A 109 -6.84 -8.40 12.60
N GLY A 110 -6.45 -9.54 13.19
CA GLY A 110 -6.76 -10.87 12.68
C GLY A 110 -8.27 -11.17 12.64
N SER A 111 -9.04 -10.60 13.56
CA SER A 111 -10.48 -10.83 13.71
C SER A 111 -11.34 -10.09 12.69
N VAL A 112 -10.85 -8.97 12.14
CA VAL A 112 -11.58 -8.15 11.18
C VAL A 112 -11.48 -8.79 9.80
N SER A 113 -12.61 -8.89 9.08
CA SER A 113 -12.62 -9.31 7.68
C SER A 113 -11.72 -8.42 6.83
N ARG A 114 -10.99 -9.01 5.88
CA ARG A 114 -10.05 -8.29 5.02
C ARG A 114 -10.30 -8.61 3.56
N ALA A 115 -10.28 -7.58 2.73
CA ALA A 115 -10.29 -7.67 1.28
C ALA A 115 -9.05 -7.00 0.70
N TYR A 116 -8.62 -7.45 -0.47
CA TYR A 116 -7.52 -6.86 -1.22
C TYR A 116 -7.94 -6.60 -2.67
N ILE A 117 -7.59 -5.43 -3.20
CA ILE A 117 -7.75 -5.10 -4.62
C ILE A 117 -6.36 -4.97 -5.23
N VAL A 118 -6.04 -5.90 -6.14
CA VAL A 118 -4.79 -5.94 -6.88
C VAL A 118 -4.85 -4.97 -8.05
N PHE A 119 -3.80 -4.18 -8.24
CA PHE A 119 -3.62 -3.34 -9.43
C PHE A 119 -2.56 -3.98 -10.33
N SER A 120 -2.96 -4.37 -11.54
CA SER A 120 -2.15 -5.29 -12.35
C SER A 120 -0.87 -4.67 -12.92
N GLU A 121 -0.82 -3.35 -13.04
CA GLU A 121 0.28 -2.60 -13.64
C GLU A 121 0.95 -1.64 -12.65
N ASP A 122 0.77 -1.89 -11.35
CA ASP A 122 1.47 -1.16 -10.31
C ASP A 122 2.97 -1.47 -10.36
N LEU A 123 3.79 -0.42 -10.44
CA LEU A 123 5.25 -0.52 -10.54
C LEU A 123 5.97 -0.27 -9.21
N ILE A 124 5.32 0.32 -8.20
CA ILE A 124 5.92 0.52 -6.88
C ILE A 124 5.65 -0.67 -5.95
N ILE A 125 4.49 -1.30 -6.07
CA ILE A 125 4.14 -2.55 -5.39
C ILE A 125 3.75 -3.54 -6.48
N PRO A 126 4.74 -4.21 -7.12
CA PRO A 126 4.48 -5.10 -8.25
C PRO A 126 3.43 -6.16 -7.96
N LYS A 127 2.66 -6.55 -8.98
CA LYS A 127 1.56 -7.53 -8.86
C LYS A 127 1.99 -8.80 -8.13
N GLU A 128 3.17 -9.34 -8.44
CA GLU A 128 3.72 -10.53 -7.80
C GLU A 128 3.97 -10.31 -6.30
N TYR A 129 4.37 -9.10 -5.92
CA TYR A 129 4.55 -8.74 -4.52
C TYR A 129 3.23 -8.56 -3.79
N GLN A 130 2.23 -7.95 -4.44
CA GLN A 130 0.85 -7.89 -3.91
C GLN A 130 0.30 -9.29 -3.66
N GLN A 131 0.44 -10.21 -4.63
CA GLN A 131 0.02 -11.60 -4.51
C GLN A 131 0.74 -12.34 -3.38
N TRP A 132 2.05 -12.12 -3.24
CA TRP A 132 2.81 -12.69 -2.13
C TRP A 132 2.28 -12.19 -0.77
N MET A 133 2.01 -10.89 -0.61
CA MET A 133 1.45 -10.34 0.63
C MET A 133 0.07 -10.92 0.93
N ILE A 134 -0.80 -11.07 -0.08
CA ILE A 134 -2.13 -11.68 0.05
C ILE A 134 -2.03 -13.11 0.59
N GLN A 135 -1.15 -13.92 0.01
CA GLN A 135 -0.93 -15.30 0.45
C GLN A 135 -0.35 -15.35 1.86
N ASN A 136 0.66 -14.54 2.14
CA ASN A 136 1.34 -14.47 3.44
C ASN A 136 0.38 -14.02 4.56
N ALA A 137 -0.49 -13.04 4.29
CA ALA A 137 -1.47 -12.52 5.24
C ALA A 137 -2.78 -13.34 5.30
N GLY A 138 -2.94 -14.36 4.46
CA GLY A 138 -4.14 -15.19 4.42
C GLY A 138 -5.41 -14.42 4.04
N ILE A 139 -5.32 -13.49 3.07
CA ILE A 139 -6.48 -12.74 2.59
C ILE A 139 -7.16 -13.51 1.45
N HIS A 140 -8.42 -13.89 1.65
CA HIS A 140 -9.17 -14.70 0.67
C HIS A 140 -10.08 -13.88 -0.26
N ALA A 141 -10.58 -12.74 0.21
CA ALA A 141 -11.44 -11.86 -0.57
C ALA A 141 -10.57 -10.94 -1.44
N VAL A 142 -10.36 -11.32 -2.70
CA VAL A 142 -9.41 -10.66 -3.60
C VAL A 142 -10.07 -10.31 -4.93
N TRP A 143 -9.92 -9.06 -5.33
CA TRP A 143 -10.30 -8.55 -6.64
C TRP A 143 -9.07 -8.04 -7.37
N GLU A 144 -9.17 -7.89 -8.70
CA GLU A 144 -8.11 -7.32 -9.52
C GLU A 144 -8.70 -6.28 -10.48
N ILE A 145 -8.06 -5.11 -10.56
CA ILE A 145 -8.36 -4.09 -11.56
C ILE A 145 -7.27 -4.13 -12.63
N ASN A 146 -7.62 -4.68 -13.79
CA ASN A 146 -6.70 -4.80 -14.92
C ASN A 146 -6.37 -3.42 -15.52
N GLY A 147 -5.09 -3.20 -15.82
CA GLY A 147 -4.58 -1.96 -16.39
C GLY A 147 -4.51 -0.79 -15.40
N ALA A 148 -4.63 -1.05 -14.09
CA ALA A 148 -4.48 -0.03 -13.05
C ALA A 148 -3.01 0.14 -12.67
N ASP A 149 -2.54 1.38 -12.66
CA ASP A 149 -1.31 1.78 -11.98
C ASP A 149 -1.54 1.93 -10.46
N HIS A 150 -0.55 2.46 -9.74
CA HIS A 150 -0.66 2.66 -8.29
C HIS A 150 -1.79 3.64 -7.91
N MET A 151 -2.12 4.57 -8.82
CA MET A 151 -3.08 5.64 -8.62
C MET A 151 -4.42 5.35 -9.29
N ALA A 152 -4.90 4.10 -9.15
CA ALA A 152 -6.17 3.65 -9.72
C ALA A 152 -7.39 4.50 -9.33
N MET A 153 -7.34 5.20 -8.19
CA MET A 153 -8.40 6.13 -7.79
C MET A 153 -8.50 7.37 -8.67
N LEU A 154 -7.50 7.61 -9.53
CA LEU A 154 -7.47 8.67 -10.54
C LEU A 154 -7.64 8.04 -11.93
N GLY A 155 -6.75 7.13 -12.33
CA GLY A 155 -6.73 6.53 -13.66
C GLY A 155 -7.84 5.51 -13.94
N LYS A 156 -8.41 4.89 -12.90
CA LYS A 156 -9.41 3.79 -13.00
C LYS A 156 -10.60 4.00 -12.06
N THR A 157 -10.97 5.25 -11.82
CA THR A 157 -11.97 5.67 -10.82
C THR A 157 -13.28 4.85 -10.86
N LYS A 158 -13.85 4.61 -12.06
CA LYS A 158 -15.13 3.88 -12.20
C LYS A 158 -15.00 2.40 -11.87
N ASP A 159 -13.91 1.77 -12.29
CA ASP A 159 -13.64 0.37 -12.00
C ASP A 159 -13.43 0.20 -10.49
N LEU A 160 -12.61 1.06 -9.88
CA LEU A 160 -12.38 1.06 -8.43
C LEU A 160 -13.69 1.28 -7.65
N CYS A 161 -14.50 2.25 -8.05
CA CYS A 161 -15.80 2.50 -7.42
C CYS A 161 -16.72 1.27 -7.53
N SER A 162 -16.79 0.64 -8.70
CA SER A 162 -17.64 -0.53 -8.91
C SER A 162 -17.18 -1.71 -8.07
N THR A 163 -15.87 -1.98 -8.01
CA THR A 163 -15.30 -3.03 -7.18
C THR A 163 -15.54 -2.77 -5.69
N LEU A 164 -15.38 -1.53 -5.22
CA LEU A 164 -15.67 -1.18 -3.82
C LEU A 164 -17.15 -1.37 -3.46
N LEU A 165 -18.07 -1.06 -4.37
CA LEU A 165 -19.50 -1.30 -4.18
C LEU A 165 -19.82 -2.79 -4.14
N GLU A 166 -19.19 -3.59 -5.00
CA GLU A 166 -19.32 -5.05 -4.98
C GLU A 166 -18.83 -5.62 -3.64
N ILE A 167 -17.67 -5.18 -3.18
CA ILE A 167 -17.09 -5.56 -1.89
C ILE A 167 -18.02 -5.17 -0.72
N ALA A 168 -18.61 -3.98 -0.77
CA ALA A 168 -19.48 -3.50 0.31
C ALA A 168 -20.85 -4.21 0.38
N HIS A 169 -21.27 -4.85 -0.72
CA HIS A 169 -22.54 -5.59 -0.79
C HIS A 169 -22.39 -7.10 -0.55
N ASN A 170 -21.17 -7.62 -0.51
CA ASN A 170 -20.84 -9.02 -0.18
C ASN A 170 -20.60 -9.21 1.32
#